data_AF-A0A5R2N273-F1
#
_entry.id   AF-A0A5R2N273-F1
#
_cell.length_a   1.000
_cell.length_b   1.000
_cell.length_c   1.000
_cell.angle_alpha   90.00
_cell.angle_beta   90.00
_cell.angle_gamma   90.00
#
_symmetry.space_group_name_H-M   'P 1'
#
loop_
_entity.id
_entity.type
_entity.pdbx_description
1 polymer ?
#
loop_
_entity_poly.entity_id
_entity_poly.type
_entity_poly.pdbx_seq_one_letter_code
_entity_poly.pdbx_strand_id
1 'polypeptide(L)'
;SLLFLNRRGYAPLTLCRVCGHRFGCPVCSAWLVEHRFRGQLVCHHCGHNERRPEACPECGTLDHLVACGPGVERIAEEVVTHFPDARTIVLSSDIMGGVRRLRLELEAIANGEADIVIGTQLVAKGHNFPDMTLVGVVDADLGLAKGDPHDPG
;
A
#
# COMPACT_ATOMS: atom_id res chain seq x y z
N SER A 1 -2.24 -23.04 7.81
CA SER A 1 -0.90 -22.54 7.44
C SER A 1 -1.01 -21.05 7.22
N LEU A 2 -0.28 -20.23 7.98
CA LEU A 2 -0.32 -18.77 7.85
C LEU A 2 0.70 -18.31 6.80
N LEU A 3 0.26 -17.52 5.82
CA LEU A 3 1.13 -16.85 4.85
C LEU A 3 1.22 -15.35 5.18
N PHE A 4 2.42 -14.87 5.53
CA PHE A 4 2.67 -13.43 5.67
C PHE A 4 3.26 -12.87 4.37
N LEU A 5 2.64 -11.84 3.77
CA LEU A 5 3.17 -11.17 2.59
C LEU A 5 3.67 -9.76 2.94
N ASN A 6 4.99 -9.62 2.99
CA ASN A 6 5.69 -8.38 3.31
C ASN A 6 6.14 -7.66 2.04
N ARG A 7 5.98 -6.33 1.98
CA ARG A 7 6.67 -5.50 0.97
C ARG A 7 7.37 -4.31 1.61
N ARG A 8 8.66 -4.16 1.30
CA ARG A 8 9.48 -2.99 1.62
C ARG A 8 9.42 -2.02 0.43
N GLY A 9 9.38 -0.71 0.67
CA GLY A 9 9.86 0.26 -0.33
C GLY A 9 8.90 0.90 -1.34
N TYR A 10 7.58 0.89 -1.14
CA TYR A 10 6.69 1.78 -1.94
C TYR A 10 6.23 2.96 -1.10
N ALA A 11 6.57 4.16 -1.55
CA ALA A 11 5.91 5.36 -1.04
C ALA A 11 4.42 5.31 -1.46
N PRO A 12 3.47 5.58 -0.55
CA PRO A 12 2.05 5.45 -0.84
C PRO A 12 1.63 6.43 -1.93
N LEU A 13 1.06 5.94 -3.03
CA LEU A 13 0.60 6.82 -4.11
C LEU A 13 -0.75 7.43 -3.73
N THR A 14 -1.02 8.66 -4.16
CA THR A 14 -2.34 9.27 -3.93
C THR A 14 -3.29 8.88 -5.06
N LEU A 15 -4.50 8.42 -4.73
CA LEU A 15 -5.55 8.11 -5.71
C LEU A 15 -6.95 8.55 -5.30
N CYS A 16 -7.85 8.69 -6.26
CA CYS A 16 -9.28 8.84 -6.03
C CYS A 16 -9.96 7.48 -5.85
N ARG A 17 -10.64 7.25 -4.73
CA ARG A 17 -11.37 5.99 -4.47
C ARG A 17 -12.58 5.75 -5.39
N VAL A 18 -13.07 6.80 -6.07
CA VAL A 18 -14.27 6.70 -6.92
C VAL A 18 -13.92 6.34 -8.36
N CYS A 19 -12.96 7.03 -8.97
CA CYS A 19 -12.59 6.81 -10.38
C CYS A 19 -11.21 6.19 -10.60
N GLY A 20 -10.41 6.02 -9.54
CA GLY A 20 -9.06 5.45 -9.64
C GLY A 20 -7.99 6.40 -10.18
N HIS A 21 -8.30 7.69 -10.40
CA HIS A 21 -7.32 8.70 -10.83
C HIS A 21 -6.10 8.70 -9.89
N ARG A 22 -4.89 8.75 -10.47
CA ARG A 22 -3.61 8.75 -9.75
C ARG A 22 -2.83 10.00 -10.11
N PHE A 23 -2.16 10.58 -9.12
CA PHE A 23 -1.39 11.81 -9.31
C PHE A 23 0.02 11.50 -9.83
N GLY A 24 0.24 11.69 -11.13
CA GLY A 24 1.55 11.55 -11.75
C GLY A 24 2.40 12.80 -11.59
N CYS A 25 3.71 12.64 -11.46
CA CYS A 25 4.62 13.78 -11.44
C CYS A 25 4.70 14.41 -12.85
N PRO A 26 4.59 15.74 -12.98
CA PRO A 26 4.74 16.40 -14.29
C PRO A 26 6.21 16.49 -14.75
N VAL A 27 7.17 16.20 -13.86
CA VAL A 27 8.62 16.32 -14.13
C VAL A 27 9.27 14.97 -14.45
N CYS A 28 8.70 13.86 -13.99
CA CYS A 28 9.25 12.51 -14.21
C CYS A 28 8.13 11.47 -14.20
N SER A 29 8.44 10.20 -14.49
CA SER A 29 7.44 9.13 -14.56
C SER A 29 6.95 8.57 -13.21
N ALA A 30 7.35 9.19 -12.09
CA ALA A 30 6.98 8.74 -10.75
C ALA A 30 5.58 9.23 -10.33
N TRP A 31 4.98 8.56 -9.34
CA TRP A 31 3.73 8.98 -8.71
C TRP A 31 3.97 9.95 -7.54
N LEU A 32 3.01 10.84 -7.31
CA LEU A 32 3.01 11.78 -6.19
C LEU A 32 2.40 11.15 -4.93
N VAL A 33 3.03 11.44 -3.80
CA VAL A 33 2.72 10.92 -2.46
C VAL A 33 2.12 12.02 -1.63
N GLU A 34 1.01 11.76 -0.94
CA GLU A 34 0.37 12.73 -0.06
C GLU A 34 1.15 12.89 1.26
N HIS A 35 1.53 14.13 1.56
CA HIS A 35 2.01 14.56 2.87
C HIS A 35 0.86 15.24 3.61
N ARG A 36 -0.01 14.44 4.24
CA ARG A 36 -1.27 14.89 4.89
C ARG A 36 -1.09 16.10 5.80
N PHE A 37 -0.07 16.08 6.67
CA PHE A 37 0.20 17.18 7.61
C PHE A 37 0.56 18.50 6.91
N ARG A 38 1.04 18.45 5.67
CA ARG A 38 1.40 19.62 4.87
C ARG A 38 0.35 19.97 3.81
N GLY A 39 -0.63 19.09 3.58
CA GLY A 39 -1.61 19.26 2.49
C GLY A 39 -0.97 19.28 1.09
N GLN A 40 0.12 18.53 0.91
CA GLN A 40 0.92 18.54 -0.33
C GLN A 40 1.00 17.15 -0.96
N LEU A 41 1.10 17.12 -2.28
CA LEU A 41 1.52 15.98 -3.07
C LEU A 41 2.99 16.16 -3.42
N VAL A 42 3.81 15.13 -3.19
CA VAL A 42 5.27 15.22 -3.32
C VAL A 42 5.81 14.06 -4.15
N CYS A 43 6.64 14.39 -5.14
CA CYS A 43 7.49 13.44 -5.84
C CYS A 43 8.78 13.23 -5.05
N HIS A 44 9.00 12.02 -4.55
CA HIS A 44 10.23 11.68 -3.83
C HIS A 44 11.42 11.38 -4.75
N HIS A 45 11.19 11.20 -6.06
CA HIS A 45 12.27 11.00 -7.03
C HIS A 45 12.95 12.33 -7.42
N CYS A 46 12.18 13.38 -7.68
CA CYS A 46 12.70 14.64 -8.23
C CYS A 46 12.44 15.87 -7.35
N GLY A 47 11.73 15.72 -6.22
CA GLY A 47 11.43 16.81 -5.30
C GLY A 47 10.28 17.75 -5.71
N HIS A 48 9.64 17.50 -6.86
CA HIS A 48 8.45 18.24 -7.26
C HIS A 48 7.36 18.14 -6.19
N ASN A 49 6.66 19.24 -5.92
CA ASN A 49 5.52 19.24 -5.02
C ASN A 49 4.44 20.20 -5.48
N GLU A 50 3.21 19.86 -5.15
CA GLU A 50 2.02 20.64 -5.45
C GLU A 50 1.00 20.55 -4.30
N ARG A 51 0.02 21.46 -4.25
CA ARG A 51 -1.05 21.37 -3.27
C ARG A 51 -1.95 20.18 -3.59
N ARG A 52 -2.40 19.46 -2.55
CA ARG A 52 -3.45 18.46 -2.70
C ARG A 52 -4.76 19.17 -3.06
N PRO A 53 -5.45 18.78 -4.15
CA PRO A 53 -6.75 19.34 -4.47
C PRO A 53 -7.84 18.81 -3.51
N GLU A 54 -8.89 19.59 -3.30
CA GLU A 54 -10.04 19.18 -2.46
C GLU A 54 -10.95 18.17 -3.17
N ALA A 55 -11.08 18.31 -4.50
CA ALA A 55 -11.82 17.41 -5.37
C ALA A 55 -10.87 16.59 -6.26
N CYS A 56 -11.30 15.41 -6.66
CA CYS A 56 -10.64 14.69 -7.74
C CYS A 56 -10.71 15.50 -9.04
N PRO A 57 -9.57 15.74 -9.72
CA PRO A 57 -9.56 16.48 -10.98
C PRO A 57 -10.27 15.74 -12.13
N GLU A 58 -10.40 14.41 -12.02
CA GLU A 58 -11.00 13.57 -13.06
C GLU A 58 -12.53 13.47 -12.92
N CYS A 59 -13.04 13.19 -11.72
CA CYS A 59 -14.47 12.94 -11.49
C CYS A 59 -15.18 13.98 -10.62
N GLY A 60 -14.46 15.03 -10.18
CA GLY A 60 -15.02 16.12 -9.36
C GLY A 60 -15.45 15.74 -7.95
N THR A 61 -15.24 14.49 -7.55
CA THR A 61 -15.69 14.01 -6.23
C THR A 61 -14.80 14.59 -5.11
N LEU A 62 -15.43 15.19 -4.10
CA LEU A 62 -14.79 15.78 -2.91
C LEU A 62 -14.40 14.71 -1.89
N ASP A 63 -13.38 14.97 -1.07
CA ASP A 63 -13.01 14.16 0.12
C ASP A 63 -12.74 12.66 -0.12
N HIS A 64 -12.56 12.27 -1.38
CA HIS A 64 -12.35 10.87 -1.78
C HIS A 64 -10.93 10.59 -2.30
N LEU A 65 -10.00 11.53 -2.11
CA LEU A 65 -8.57 11.35 -2.39
C LEU A 65 -7.86 10.73 -1.18
N VAL A 66 -7.20 9.60 -1.41
CA VAL A 66 -6.53 8.84 -0.36
C VAL A 66 -5.11 8.49 -0.77
N ALA A 67 -4.19 8.56 0.18
CA ALA A 67 -2.99 7.76 0.12
C ALA A 67 -3.39 6.28 0.06
N CYS A 68 -3.00 5.61 -1.02
CA CYS A 68 -3.12 4.18 -1.21
C CYS A 68 -1.71 3.61 -1.35
N GLY A 69 -1.35 2.69 -0.46
CA GLY A 69 -0.18 1.86 -0.69
C GLY A 69 -0.55 0.81 -1.73
N PRO A 70 0.02 0.79 -2.94
CA PRO A 70 -0.37 -0.21 -3.95
C PRO A 70 0.09 -1.64 -3.62
N GLY A 71 0.63 -1.89 -2.42
CA GLY A 71 1.24 -3.16 -2.05
C GLY A 71 0.26 -4.09 -1.35
N VAL A 72 -0.24 -3.68 -0.19
CA VAL A 72 -1.02 -4.56 0.70
C VAL A 72 -2.44 -4.76 0.16
N GLU A 73 -3.08 -3.70 -0.33
CA GLU A 73 -4.43 -3.74 -0.90
C GLU A 73 -4.48 -4.55 -2.20
N ARG A 74 -3.50 -4.38 -3.10
CA ARG A 74 -3.40 -5.18 -4.33
C ARG A 74 -3.12 -6.65 -4.04
N ILE A 75 -2.25 -6.93 -3.06
CA ILE A 75 -2.04 -8.31 -2.62
C ILE A 75 -3.32 -8.87 -2.01
N ALA A 76 -4.10 -8.07 -1.27
CA ALA A 76 -5.37 -8.51 -0.72
C ALA A 76 -6.39 -8.85 -1.81
N GLU A 77 -6.49 -8.04 -2.87
CA GLU A 77 -7.34 -8.32 -4.04
C GLU A 77 -6.95 -9.66 -4.72
N GLU A 78 -5.66 -9.87 -4.97
CA GLU A 78 -5.15 -11.12 -5.54
C GLU A 78 -5.40 -12.30 -4.59
N VAL A 79 -5.19 -12.13 -3.29
CA VAL A 79 -5.43 -13.19 -2.30
C VAL A 79 -6.91 -13.58 -2.26
N VAL A 80 -7.84 -12.63 -2.28
CA VAL A 80 -9.27 -12.94 -2.35
C VAL A 80 -9.62 -13.68 -3.65
N THR A 81 -8.95 -13.35 -4.75
CA THR A 81 -9.18 -13.98 -6.05
C THR A 81 -8.66 -15.42 -6.10
N HIS A 82 -7.44 -15.67 -5.60
CA HIS A 82 -6.78 -16.99 -5.67
C HIS A 82 -7.10 -17.89 -4.47
N PHE A 83 -7.47 -17.32 -3.33
CA PHE A 83 -7.78 -18.02 -2.07
C PHE A 83 -9.11 -17.55 -1.47
N PRO A 84 -10.24 -17.72 -2.17
CA PRO A 84 -11.53 -17.16 -1.77
C PRO A 84 -12.06 -17.70 -0.42
N ASP A 85 -11.64 -18.91 -0.03
CA ASP A 85 -12.06 -19.56 1.22
C ASP A 85 -11.13 -19.24 2.42
N ALA A 86 -10.02 -18.54 2.20
CA ALA A 86 -9.04 -18.25 3.24
C ALA A 86 -9.45 -17.05 4.10
N ARG A 87 -9.39 -17.20 5.43
CA ARG A 87 -9.61 -16.10 6.37
C ARG A 87 -8.44 -15.13 6.31
N THR A 88 -8.64 -14.00 5.62
CA THR A 88 -7.56 -13.05 5.33
C THR A 88 -7.63 -11.84 6.26
N ILE A 89 -6.51 -11.48 6.91
CA ILE A 89 -6.36 -10.25 7.69
C ILE A 89 -5.36 -9.32 7.01
N VAL A 90 -5.75 -8.06 6.85
CA VAL A 90 -4.93 -7.02 6.23
C VAL A 90 -4.48 -6.03 7.31
N LEU A 91 -3.18 -6.01 7.58
CA LEU A 91 -2.54 -5.15 8.57
C LEU A 91 -1.92 -3.93 7.88
N SER A 92 -2.55 -2.77 8.03
CA SER A 92 -2.04 -1.49 7.53
C SER A 92 -2.12 -0.39 8.58
N SER A 93 -1.08 0.44 8.63
CA SER A 93 -0.99 1.61 9.53
C SER A 93 -2.01 2.71 9.21
N ASP A 94 -2.65 2.66 8.03
CA ASP A 94 -3.64 3.63 7.55
C ASP A 94 -5.10 3.20 7.77
N ILE A 95 -5.33 2.05 8.43
CA ILE A 95 -6.68 1.52 8.64
C ILE A 95 -7.45 2.35 9.68
N MET A 96 -8.69 2.70 9.34
CA MET A 96 -9.64 3.33 10.25
C MET A 96 -9.90 2.44 11.48
N GLY A 97 -9.63 2.96 12.67
CA GLY A 97 -9.79 2.25 13.96
C GLY A 97 -8.60 2.36 14.91
N GLY A 98 -7.44 2.85 14.42
CA GLY A 98 -6.27 3.16 15.24
C GLY A 98 -5.69 1.95 16.00
N VAL A 99 -4.91 2.24 17.06
CA VAL A 99 -4.16 1.22 17.84
C VAL A 99 -5.04 0.10 18.39
N ARG A 100 -6.29 0.42 18.77
CA ARG A 100 -7.22 -0.57 19.34
C ARG A 100 -7.61 -1.63 18.32
N ARG A 101 -7.93 -1.25 17.09
CA ARG A 101 -8.27 -2.18 16.02
C ARG A 101 -7.07 -3.05 15.66
N LEU A 102 -5.89 -2.44 15.53
CA LEU A 102 -4.65 -3.16 15.29
C LEU A 102 -4.42 -4.25 16.35
N ARG A 103 -4.65 -3.93 17.63
CA ARG A 103 -4.51 -4.92 18.71
C ARG A 103 -5.47 -6.11 18.57
N LEU A 104 -6.72 -5.86 18.20
CA LEU A 104 -7.72 -6.91 17.97
C LEU A 104 -7.33 -7.82 16.80
N GLU A 105 -6.83 -7.23 15.70
CA GLU A 105 -6.35 -8.00 14.54
C GLU A 105 -5.13 -8.85 14.89
N LEU A 106 -4.21 -8.31 15.70
CA LEU A 106 -3.04 -9.05 16.20
C LEU A 106 -3.45 -10.23 17.13
N GLU A 107 -4.44 -10.02 18.00
CA GLU A 107 -4.98 -11.06 18.88
C GLU A 107 -5.66 -12.17 18.06
N ALA A 108 -6.46 -11.82 17.05
CA ALA A 108 -7.06 -12.79 16.13
C ALA A 108 -6.00 -13.63 15.39
N ILE A 109 -4.91 -13.02 14.93
CA ILE A 109 -3.80 -13.76 14.29
C ILE A 109 -3.17 -14.73 15.30
N ALA A 110 -2.91 -14.28 16.53
CA ALA A 110 -2.32 -15.11 17.57
C ALA A 110 -3.22 -16.29 18.00
N ASN A 111 -4.54 -16.15 17.85
CA ASN A 111 -5.53 -17.19 18.11
C ASN A 111 -5.77 -18.16 16.93
N GLY A 112 -5.05 -18.00 15.81
CA GLY A 112 -5.24 -18.83 14.62
C GLY A 112 -6.54 -18.53 13.86
N GLU A 113 -7.10 -17.32 14.02
CA GLU A 113 -8.33 -16.89 13.36
C GLU A 113 -8.11 -16.42 11.91
N ALA A 114 -6.85 -16.35 11.48
CA ALA A 114 -6.43 -16.03 10.11
C ALA A 114 -5.66 -17.17 9.46
N ASP A 115 -5.85 -17.32 8.15
CA ASP A 115 -5.09 -18.22 7.28
C ASP A 115 -4.06 -17.45 6.45
N ILE A 116 -4.33 -16.17 6.11
CA ILE A 116 -3.42 -15.31 5.36
C ILE A 116 -3.35 -13.94 6.04
N VAL A 117 -2.14 -13.43 6.25
CA VAL A 117 -1.90 -12.10 6.82
C VAL A 117 -1.11 -11.27 5.83
N ILE A 118 -1.64 -10.12 5.46
CA ILE A 118 -1.00 -9.22 4.49
C ILE A 118 -0.66 -7.93 5.22
N GLY A 119 0.60 -7.52 5.22
CA GLY A 119 0.98 -6.33 5.95
C GLY A 119 2.41 -5.88 5.67
N THR A 120 2.77 -4.73 6.22
CA THR A 120 4.15 -4.24 6.10
C THR A 120 5.02 -4.79 7.24
N GLN A 121 6.32 -4.88 6.98
CA GLN A 121 7.35 -5.29 7.95
C GLN A 121 7.28 -4.54 9.29
N LEU A 122 6.83 -3.28 9.26
CA LEU A 122 6.67 -2.44 10.44
C LEU A 122 5.56 -2.92 11.38
N VAL A 123 4.49 -3.51 10.84
CA VAL A 123 3.32 -3.91 11.64
C VAL A 123 3.54 -5.27 12.32
N ALA A 124 4.39 -6.13 11.77
CA ALA A 124 4.71 -7.45 12.35
C ALA A 124 5.84 -7.38 13.41
N LYS A 125 6.57 -6.27 13.50
CA LYS A 125 7.77 -6.18 14.36
C LYS A 125 7.37 -6.14 15.84
N GLY A 126 7.78 -7.14 16.61
CA GLY A 126 7.51 -7.22 18.05
C GLY A 126 6.35 -8.13 18.45
N HIS A 127 5.74 -8.83 17.49
CA HIS A 127 4.67 -9.81 17.74
C HIS A 127 5.16 -11.22 17.39
N ASN A 128 4.79 -12.20 18.22
CA ASN A 128 5.11 -13.61 17.99
C ASN A 128 3.85 -14.34 17.51
N PHE A 129 3.92 -15.00 16.37
CA PHE A 129 2.82 -15.76 15.78
C PHE A 129 3.25 -17.23 15.65
N PRO A 130 2.94 -18.08 16.63
CA PRO A 130 3.46 -19.45 16.70
C PRO A 130 2.99 -20.33 15.52
N ASP A 131 1.81 -20.06 14.98
CA ASP A 131 1.26 -20.78 13.83
C ASP A 131 1.71 -20.20 12.46
N MET A 132 2.64 -19.24 12.50
CA MET A 132 3.19 -18.65 11.28
C MET A 132 4.25 -19.55 10.65
N THR A 133 3.80 -20.37 9.71
CA THR A 133 4.61 -21.39 9.05
C THR A 133 5.34 -20.89 7.81
N LEU A 134 4.90 -19.78 7.20
CA LEU A 134 5.46 -19.26 5.97
C LEU A 134 5.44 -17.73 5.92
N VAL A 135 6.58 -17.15 5.54
CA VAL A 135 6.70 -15.72 5.29
C VAL A 135 7.18 -15.52 3.85
N GLY A 136 6.32 -14.94 3.02
CA GLY A 136 6.65 -14.43 1.70
C GLY A 136 7.01 -12.95 1.74
N VAL A 137 8.03 -12.55 1.00
CA VAL A 137 8.32 -11.14 0.77
C VAL A 137 8.03 -10.86 -0.70
N VAL A 138 7.04 -10.01 -0.95
CA VAL A 138 6.73 -9.51 -2.28
C VAL A 138 7.52 -8.22 -2.45
N ASP A 139 8.67 -8.31 -3.10
CA ASP A 139 9.34 -7.11 -3.63
C ASP A 139 8.85 -6.89 -5.07
N ALA A 140 8.70 -5.65 -5.50
CA ALA A 140 8.73 -5.43 -6.94
C ALA A 140 9.56 -4.22 -7.25
N ASP A 141 10.72 -4.51 -7.82
CA ASP A 141 11.41 -3.66 -8.75
C ASP A 141 10.47 -3.36 -9.94
N LEU A 142 9.59 -2.37 -9.80
CA LEU A 142 9.09 -1.62 -10.97
C LEU A 142 9.93 -0.35 -11.09
N GLY A 143 11.19 -0.58 -11.41
CA GLY A 143 12.15 0.42 -11.90
C GLY A 143 12.95 -0.10 -13.09
N LEU A 144 12.52 -1.19 -13.74
CA LEU A 144 13.17 -1.74 -14.94
C LEU A 144 12.17 -1.81 -16.10
N ALA A 145 11.79 -0.65 -16.61
CA ALA A 145 11.29 -0.51 -17.96
C ALA A 145 11.97 0.71 -18.62
N LYS A 146 13.14 0.44 -19.22
CA LYS A 146 13.92 1.23 -20.17
C LYS A 146 14.35 2.64 -19.76
N GLY A 147 15.59 2.70 -19.28
CA GLY A 147 16.48 3.85 -19.39
C GLY A 147 17.89 3.33 -19.60
N ASP A 148 18.13 2.65 -20.72
CA ASP A 148 19.50 2.35 -21.16
C ASP A 148 20.03 3.61 -21.87
N PRO A 149 21.07 4.29 -21.35
CA PRO A 149 21.62 5.49 -21.98
C PRO A 149 22.50 5.20 -23.21
N HIS A 150 22.62 3.94 -23.66
CA HIS A 150 23.54 3.52 -24.73
C HIS A 150 22.86 2.92 -25.98
N ASP A 151 21.67 3.39 -26.37
CA ASP A 151 21.09 3.07 -27.67
C ASP A 151 21.09 4.31 -28.60
N PRO A 152 21.98 4.39 -29.61
CA PRO A 152 21.96 5.43 -30.61
C PRO A 152 21.04 5.02 -31.76
N GLY A 153 19.80 5.51 -31.73
CA GLY A 153 18.89 5.55 -32.87
C GLY A 153 18.68 6.97 -33.35
#